data_AF-A0A5D4RR64-F1
#
_entry.id   AF-A0A5D4RR64-F1
#
_cell.length_a   1.000
_cell.length_b   1.000
_cell.length_c   1.000
_cell.angle_alpha   90.00
_cell.angle_beta   90.00
_cell.angle_gamma   90.00
#
_symmetry.space_group_name_H-M   'P 1'
#
loop_
_entity.id
_entity.type
_entity.pdbx_description
1 polymer ?
#
loop_
_entity_poly.entity_id
_entity_poly.type
_entity_poly.pdbx_seq_one_letter_code
_entity_poly.pdbx_strand_id
1 'polypeptide(L)'
;MLNNLYDPDFIRFCETATHLEMVTRLTGGKVRGLENLALRSLNNRRQLPKEVVNVLLVYFYDSYAHQVYDRNSLARLYDYWATKNVRSFAAARDMASIDIRTIINK
;
A
#
# COMPACT_ATOMS: atom_id res chain seq x y z
N MET A 1 -8.92 -15.56 1.06
CA MET A 1 -8.63 -14.10 1.00
C MET A 1 -7.90 -13.83 -0.31
N LEU A 2 -8.33 -12.82 -1.08
CA LEU A 2 -7.81 -12.56 -2.45
C LEU A 2 -6.41 -11.90 -2.49
N ASN A 3 -5.91 -11.41 -1.34
CA ASN A 3 -4.67 -10.63 -1.20
C ASN A 3 -3.86 -11.06 0.04
N ASN A 4 -3.48 -12.34 0.14
CA ASN A 4 -2.80 -12.86 1.33
C ASN A 4 -1.28 -12.62 1.26
N LEU A 5 -0.72 -11.80 2.16
CA LEU A 5 0.73 -11.53 2.24
C LEU A 5 1.60 -12.74 2.69
N TYR A 6 0.97 -13.90 2.93
CA TYR A 6 1.64 -15.19 3.19
C TYR A 6 1.50 -16.18 2.02
N ASP A 7 0.72 -15.84 0.99
CA ASP A 7 0.54 -16.68 -0.19
C ASP A 7 1.71 -16.45 -1.18
N PRO A 8 2.48 -17.50 -1.55
CA PRO A 8 3.67 -17.34 -2.41
C PRO A 8 3.38 -16.69 -3.78
N ASP A 9 2.24 -17.01 -4.40
CA ASP A 9 1.87 -16.44 -5.70
C ASP A 9 1.54 -14.95 -5.57
N PHE A 10 0.86 -14.57 -4.48
CA PHE A 10 0.58 -13.17 -4.19
C PHE A 10 1.83 -12.37 -3.80
N ILE A 11 2.78 -12.98 -3.09
CA ILE A 11 4.08 -12.37 -2.79
C ILE A 11 4.81 -12.05 -4.10
N ARG A 12 4.92 -13.03 -5.00
CA ARG A 12 5.56 -12.84 -6.31
C ARG A 12 4.86 -11.76 -7.15
N PHE A 13 3.54 -11.68 -7.05
CA PHE A 13 2.78 -10.59 -7.67
C PHE A 13 3.16 -9.23 -7.07
N CYS A 14 3.26 -9.11 -5.74
CA CYS A 14 3.70 -7.87 -5.07
C CYS A 14 5.12 -7.44 -5.47
N GLU A 15 6.02 -8.36 -5.79
CA GLU A 15 7.39 -8.02 -6.22
C GLU A 15 7.45 -7.52 -7.67
N THR A 16 6.57 -8.03 -8.53
CA THR A 16 6.63 -7.81 -9.98
C THR A 16 5.65 -6.76 -10.49
N ALA A 17 4.46 -6.64 -9.89
CA ALA A 17 3.40 -5.75 -10.33
C ALA A 17 3.78 -4.27 -10.20
N THR A 18 3.36 -3.45 -11.16
CA THR A 18 3.36 -1.99 -11.03
C THR A 18 2.37 -1.54 -9.96
N HIS A 19 2.56 -0.33 -9.40
CA HIS A 19 1.63 0.22 -8.41
C HIS A 19 0.20 0.34 -8.99
N LEU A 20 0.06 0.62 -10.28
CA LEU A 20 -1.24 0.69 -10.95
C LEU A 20 -1.90 -0.69 -11.05
N GLU A 21 -1.16 -1.74 -11.44
CA GLU A 21 -1.67 -3.11 -11.47
C GLU A 21 -2.11 -3.57 -10.08
N MET A 22 -1.35 -3.23 -9.04
CA MET A 22 -1.73 -3.50 -7.64
C MET A 22 -3.06 -2.85 -7.29
N VAL A 23 -3.19 -1.53 -7.47
CA VAL A 23 -4.45 -0.83 -7.15
C VAL A 23 -5.62 -1.34 -7.98
N THR A 24 -5.39 -1.65 -9.26
CA THR A 24 -6.41 -2.24 -10.14
C THR A 24 -6.90 -3.57 -9.58
N ARG A 25 -5.99 -4.45 -9.14
CA ARG A 25 -6.35 -5.72 -8.49
C ARG A 25 -7.11 -5.49 -7.18
N LEU A 26 -6.60 -4.64 -6.31
CA LEU A 26 -7.15 -4.37 -4.96
C LEU A 26 -8.54 -3.73 -5.01
N THR A 27 -8.84 -2.96 -6.07
CA THR A 27 -10.12 -2.28 -6.25
C THR A 27 -11.10 -3.04 -7.15
N GLY A 28 -10.76 -4.27 -7.57
CA GLY A 28 -11.59 -5.06 -8.48
C GLY A 28 -11.81 -4.38 -9.84
N GLY A 29 -10.78 -3.69 -10.35
CA GLY A 29 -10.81 -2.95 -11.60
C GLY A 29 -11.42 -1.54 -11.53
N LYS A 30 -11.91 -1.11 -10.36
CA LYS A 30 -12.59 0.18 -10.18
C LYS A 30 -11.62 1.26 -9.68
N VAL A 31 -10.62 1.59 -10.49
CA VAL A 31 -9.71 2.72 -10.20
C VAL A 31 -10.43 4.04 -10.53
N ARG A 32 -10.84 4.81 -9.52
CA ARG A 32 -11.57 6.09 -9.71
C ARG A 32 -10.65 7.28 -9.46
N GLY A 33 -11.22 8.48 -9.41
CA GLY A 33 -10.47 9.72 -9.23
C GLY A 33 -9.64 9.75 -7.95
N LEU A 34 -10.16 9.22 -6.84
CA LEU A 34 -9.46 9.22 -5.56
C LEU A 34 -8.23 8.29 -5.57
N GLU A 35 -8.36 7.09 -6.13
CA GLU A 35 -7.25 6.12 -6.27
C GLU A 35 -6.14 6.69 -7.16
N ASN A 36 -6.52 7.37 -8.25
CA ASN A 36 -5.58 8.05 -9.13
C ASN A 36 -4.84 9.19 -8.42
N LEU A 37 -5.53 9.98 -7.61
CA LEU A 37 -4.90 11.04 -6.81
C LEU A 37 -3.95 10.45 -5.76
N ALA A 38 -4.36 9.39 -5.08
CA ALA A 38 -3.55 8.69 -4.10
C ALA A 38 -2.28 8.11 -4.75
N LEU A 39 -2.39 7.44 -5.90
CA LEU A 39 -1.23 6.93 -6.65
C LEU A 39 -0.30 8.04 -7.13
N ARG A 40 -0.84 9.15 -7.65
CA ARG A 40 -0.04 10.31 -8.05
C ARG A 40 0.78 10.89 -6.89
N SER A 41 0.24 10.84 -5.66
CA SER A 41 0.98 11.28 -4.48
C SER A 41 2.26 10.45 -4.25
N LEU A 42 2.30 9.19 -4.69
CA LEU A 42 3.46 8.31 -4.56
C LEU A 42 4.52 8.54 -5.64
N ASN A 43 4.15 9.06 -6.82
CA ASN A 43 5.08 9.20 -7.95
C ASN A 43 6.29 10.12 -7.66
N ASN A 44 6.12 11.08 -6.75
CA ASN A 44 7.19 11.98 -6.34
C ASN A 44 8.08 11.41 -5.22
N ARG A 45 7.76 10.21 -4.72
CA ARG A 45 8.43 9.58 -3.59
C ARG A 45 9.23 8.35 -4.07
N ARG A 46 10.51 8.29 -3.71
CA ARG A 46 11.45 7.24 -4.17
C ARG A 46 12.24 6.60 -3.02
N GLN A 47 11.77 6.77 -1.79
CA GLN A 47 12.47 6.33 -0.59
C GLN A 47 12.27 4.84 -0.32
N LEU A 48 11.07 4.32 -0.60
CA LEU A 48 10.72 2.92 -0.39
C LEU A 48 10.94 2.09 -1.67
N PRO A 49 11.45 0.86 -1.55
CA PRO A 49 11.49 -0.11 -2.65
C PRO A 49 10.09 -0.42 -3.20
N LYS A 50 10.01 -0.81 -4.47
CA LYS A 50 8.75 -1.04 -5.19
C LYS A 50 7.87 -2.09 -4.50
N GLU A 51 8.48 -3.20 -4.10
CA GLU A 51 7.84 -4.30 -3.39
C GLU A 51 7.27 -3.85 -2.04
N VAL A 52 7.98 -2.95 -1.33
CA VAL A 52 7.49 -2.36 -0.08
C VAL A 52 6.28 -1.47 -0.33
N VAL A 53 6.32 -0.66 -1.39
CA VAL A 53 5.17 0.18 -1.79
C VAL A 53 3.97 -0.69 -2.16
N ASN A 54 4.18 -1.81 -2.85
CA ASN A 54 3.12 -2.74 -3.19
C ASN A 54 2.47 -3.36 -1.95
N VAL A 55 3.25 -3.78 -0.96
CA VAL A 55 2.71 -4.24 0.35
C VAL A 55 1.97 -3.11 1.07
N LEU A 56 2.48 -1.88 1.03
CA LEU A 56 1.81 -0.71 1.59
C LEU A 56 0.44 -0.47 0.93
N LEU A 57 0.32 -0.66 -0.39
CA LEU A 57 -0.97 -0.56 -1.09
C LEU A 57 -1.94 -1.65 -0.62
N VAL A 58 -1.49 -2.90 -0.50
CA VAL A 58 -2.32 -4.00 0.05
C VAL A 58 -2.85 -3.61 1.43
N TYR A 59 -1.95 -3.25 2.33
CA TYR A 59 -2.27 -2.81 3.68
C TYR A 59 -3.27 -1.66 3.72
N PHE A 60 -3.07 -0.64 2.88
CA PHE A 60 -3.96 0.51 2.81
C PHE A 60 -5.36 0.15 2.35
N TYR A 61 -5.50 -0.51 1.21
CA TYR A 61 -6.82 -0.80 0.64
C TYR A 61 -7.57 -1.88 1.41
N ASP A 62 -6.88 -2.86 2.00
CA ASP A 62 -7.49 -3.84 2.89
C ASP A 62 -8.02 -3.17 4.18
N SER A 63 -7.28 -2.20 4.73
CA SER A 63 -7.69 -1.50 5.95
C SER A 63 -8.89 -0.57 5.74
N TYR A 64 -9.05 -0.02 4.53
CA TYR A 64 -10.20 0.82 4.21
C TYR A 64 -11.36 0.04 3.60
N ALA A 65 -11.18 -1.18 3.06
CA ALA A 65 -12.27 -2.06 2.59
C ALA A 65 -13.39 -1.34 1.78
N HIS A 66 -13.00 -0.43 0.88
CA HIS A 66 -13.90 0.44 0.09
C HIS A 66 -14.60 1.59 0.85
N GLN A 67 -14.16 1.92 2.05
CA GLN A 67 -14.54 3.12 2.78
C GLN A 67 -13.84 4.36 2.23
N VAL A 68 -14.43 5.52 2.50
CA VAL A 68 -13.85 6.81 2.16
C VAL A 68 -12.61 7.06 3.01
N TYR A 69 -11.52 7.45 2.37
CA TYR A 69 -10.26 7.82 3.01
C TYR A 69 -9.83 9.23 2.59
N ASP A 70 -9.01 9.89 3.41
CA ASP A 70 -8.40 11.17 3.04
C ASP A 70 -7.35 10.94 1.94
N ARG A 71 -7.35 11.81 0.91
CA ARG A 71 -6.43 11.71 -0.23
C ARG A 71 -4.95 11.68 0.17
N ASN A 72 -4.60 12.23 1.33
CA ASN A 72 -3.23 12.29 1.85
C ASN A 72 -2.90 11.12 2.79
N SER A 73 -3.87 10.29 3.19
CA SER A 73 -3.63 9.15 4.10
C SER A 73 -2.55 8.20 3.57
N LEU A 74 -2.61 7.88 2.28
CA LEU A 74 -1.62 7.00 1.63
C LEU A 74 -0.21 7.63 1.64
N ALA A 75 -0.13 8.93 1.40
CA ALA A 75 1.13 9.68 1.45
C ALA A 75 1.72 9.72 2.87
N ARG A 76 0.89 9.96 3.89
CA ARG A 76 1.31 9.94 5.31
C ARG A 76 1.85 8.57 5.72
N LEU A 77 1.17 7.50 5.30
CA LEU A 77 1.63 6.13 5.54
C LEU A 77 2.97 5.84 4.89
N TYR A 78 3.13 6.26 3.64
CA TYR A 78 4.41 6.12 2.95
C TYR A 78 5.52 6.81 3.73
N ASP A 79 5.30 8.08 4.10
CA ASP A 79 6.32 8.88 4.79
C ASP A 79 6.66 8.26 6.16
N TYR A 80 5.65 7.73 6.87
CA TYR A 80 5.85 6.99 8.11
C TYR A 80 6.72 5.73 7.89
N TRP A 81 6.40 4.90 6.90
CA TRP A 81 7.18 3.68 6.60
C TRP A 81 8.61 4.02 6.18
N ALA A 82 8.79 5.11 5.43
CA ALA A 82 10.12 5.61 5.07
C ALA A 82 10.92 6.01 6.32
N THR A 83 10.31 6.70 7.29
CA THR A 83 10.98 7.06 8.56
C THR A 83 11.33 5.86 9.43
N LYS A 84 10.62 4.74 9.27
CA LYS A 84 10.89 3.46 9.96
C LYS A 84 11.87 2.57 9.20
N ASN A 85 12.43 3.05 8.09
CA ASN A 85 13.38 2.35 7.25
C ASN A 85 12.89 0.95 6.82
N VAL A 86 11.62 0.87 6.43
CA VAL A 86 11.02 -0.35 5.88
C VAL A 86 11.59 -0.59 4.48
N ARG A 87 12.53 -1.54 4.35
CA ARG A 87 13.31 -1.76 3.11
C ARG A 87 13.17 -3.15 2.50
N SER A 88 12.37 -4.02 3.09
CA SER A 88 12.18 -5.40 2.62
C SER A 88 10.72 -5.81 2.70
N PHE A 89 10.34 -6.80 1.90
CA PHE A 89 9.00 -7.39 1.95
C PHE A 89 8.64 -7.87 3.36
N ALA A 90 9.57 -8.55 4.05
CA ALA A 90 9.36 -9.03 5.41
C ALA A 90 9.07 -7.87 6.38
N ALA A 91 9.89 -6.81 6.35
CA ALA A 91 9.66 -5.63 7.21
C ALA A 91 8.35 -4.92 6.87
N ALA A 92 7.96 -4.88 5.59
CA ALA A 92 6.70 -4.31 5.14
C ALA A 92 5.50 -5.11 5.64
N ARG A 93 5.58 -6.44 5.58
CA ARG A 93 4.57 -7.35 6.10
C ARG A 93 4.42 -7.20 7.62
N ASP A 94 5.54 -7.11 8.34
CA ASP A 94 5.52 -6.91 9.78
C ASP A 94 4.90 -5.54 10.13
N MET A 95 5.19 -4.50 9.35
CA MET A 95 4.53 -3.20 9.49
C MET A 95 3.03 -3.24 9.18
N ALA A 96 2.60 -4.06 8.22
CA ALA A 96 1.19 -4.23 7.90
C ALA A 96 0.37 -4.89 9.03
N SER A 97 1.02 -5.42 10.07
CA SER A 97 0.34 -5.94 11.27
C SER A 97 -0.12 -4.84 12.26
N ILE A 98 0.37 -3.60 12.10
CA ILE A 98 0.00 -2.48 12.97
C ILE A 98 -1.35 -1.91 12.51
N ASP A 99 -2.23 -1.53 13.44
CA ASP A 99 -3.48 -0.84 13.09
C ASP A 99 -3.18 0.51 12.42
N ILE A 100 -3.68 0.67 11.19
CA ILE A 100 -3.49 1.83 10.33
C ILE A 100 -3.92 3.15 10.99
N ARG A 101 -4.92 3.09 11.86
CA ARG A 101 -5.47 4.26 12.57
C ARG A 101 -4.46 4.85 13.53
N THR A 102 -3.55 4.04 14.06
CA THR A 102 -2.47 4.50 14.97
C THR A 102 -1.42 5.36 14.26
N ILE A 103 -1.37 5.27 12.92
CA ILE A 103 -0.43 6.01 12.07
C ILE A 103 -1.11 7.25 11.49
N ILE A 104 -2.33 7.12 10.99
CA ILE A 104 -3.01 8.19 10.24
C ILE A 104 -3.65 9.25 11.16
N ASN A 105 -4.11 8.86 12.36
CA ASN A 105 -4.79 9.77 13.29
C ASN A 105 -3.83 10.51 14.24
N LYS A 106 -2.53 10.50 13.93
CA LYS A 106 -1.53 11.35 14.57
C LYS A 106 -1.33 12.63 13.77
#